data_AF-A0A0B0EI66-F1
#
_entry.id   AF-A0A0B0EI66-F1
#
_cell.length_a   1.000
_cell.length_b   1.000
_cell.length_c   1.000
_cell.angle_alpha   90.00
_cell.angle_beta   90.00
_cell.angle_gamma   90.00
#
_symmetry.space_group_name_H-M   'P 1'
#
loop_
_entity.id
_entity.type
_entity.pdbx_description
1 polymer ?
#
loop_
_entity_poly.entity_id
_entity_poly.type
_entity_poly.pdbx_seq_one_letter_code
_entity_poly.pdbx_strand_id
1 'polypeptide(L)'
;MSGKLKSNLITILTIGMIVSGGFFYNTANNLNAEEKKNPTIYICYCAGGCLCAYETLESGGRCVCGLATIPSDREKMSDEYEYECNCGTMCECGTRADEPGLCHCGILEMKEVE
;
A
#
# COMPACT_ATOMS: atom_id res chain seq x y z
N MET A 1 -68.50 -16.80 6.30
CA MET A 1 -67.11 -17.13 6.70
C MET A 1 -66.62 -16.02 7.64
N SER A 2 -66.49 -16.36 8.93
CA SER A 2 -66.45 -15.41 10.06
C SER A 2 -65.20 -14.52 10.10
N GLY A 3 -65.40 -13.22 10.37
CA GLY A 3 -64.37 -12.17 10.37
C GLY A 3 -63.14 -12.40 11.26
N LYS A 4 -63.24 -13.29 12.26
CA LYS A 4 -62.10 -13.72 13.09
C LYS A 4 -60.99 -14.43 12.30
N LEU A 5 -61.33 -15.12 11.20
CA LEU A 5 -60.35 -15.87 10.41
C LEU A 5 -59.50 -14.95 9.52
N LYS A 6 -60.09 -13.87 8.99
CA LYS A 6 -59.37 -12.86 8.19
C LYS A 6 -58.43 -12.02 9.04
N SER A 7 -58.84 -11.66 10.26
CA SER A 7 -58.00 -10.87 11.17
C SER A 7 -56.71 -11.60 11.55
N ASN A 8 -56.80 -12.89 11.92
CA ASN A 8 -55.62 -13.69 12.29
C ASN A 8 -54.69 -13.98 11.09
N LEU A 9 -55.25 -14.14 9.88
CA LEU A 9 -54.46 -14.33 8.65
C LEU A 9 -53.61 -13.10 8.32
N ILE A 10 -54.18 -11.90 8.52
CA ILE A 10 -53.48 -10.63 8.29
C ILE A 10 -52.36 -10.45 9.33
N THR A 11 -52.61 -10.77 10.60
CA THR A 11 -51.58 -10.66 11.65
C THR A 11 -50.39 -11.61 11.41
N ILE A 12 -50.66 -12.84 10.96
CA ILE A 12 -49.62 -13.84 10.66
C ILE A 12 -48.78 -13.41 9.45
N LEU A 13 -49.40 -12.84 8.41
CA LEU A 13 -48.71 -12.32 7.23
C LEU A 13 -47.80 -11.12 7.56
N THR A 14 -48.23 -10.23 8.46
CA THR A 14 -47.41 -9.08 8.88
C THR A 14 -46.21 -9.46 9.74
N ILE A 15 -46.33 -10.50 10.58
CA ILE A 15 -45.22 -10.99 11.42
C ILE A 15 -44.18 -11.73 10.56
N GLY A 16 -44.62 -12.45 9.50
CA GLY A 16 -43.73 -13.15 8.57
C GLY A 16 -42.78 -12.25 7.77
N MET A 17 -43.22 -11.03 7.41
CA MET A 17 -42.38 -10.04 6.70
C MET A 17 -41.28 -9.42 7.58
N ILE A 18 -41.50 -9.34 8.90
CA ILE A 18 -40.51 -8.75 9.83
C ILE A 18 -39.38 -9.74 10.12
N VAL A 19 -39.68 -11.04 10.21
CA VAL A 19 -38.68 -12.10 10.48
C VAL A 19 -37.78 -12.37 9.28
N SER A 20 -38.27 -12.15 8.05
CA SER A 20 -37.47 -12.28 6.83
C SER A 20 -36.76 -10.98 6.43
N GLY A 21 -37.33 -9.80 6.72
CA GLY A 21 -36.67 -8.52 6.46
C GLY A 21 -35.45 -8.27 7.35
N GLY A 22 -35.50 -8.60 8.64
CA GLY A 22 -34.41 -8.31 9.58
C GLY A 22 -33.13 -9.12 9.38
N PHE A 23 -33.20 -10.26 8.67
CA PHE A 23 -32.07 -11.17 8.50
C PHE A 23 -31.15 -10.80 7.32
N PHE A 24 -31.64 -10.00 6.36
CA PHE A 24 -30.83 -9.59 5.19
C PHE A 24 -30.14 -8.22 5.34
N TYR A 25 -30.52 -7.38 6.30
CA TYR A 25 -29.90 -6.05 6.46
C TYR A 25 -28.60 -6.05 7.30
N ASN A 26 -28.21 -7.17 7.91
CA ASN A 26 -27.05 -7.21 8.82
C ASN A 26 -25.76 -7.80 8.21
N THR A 27 -25.75 -8.17 6.92
CA THR A 27 -24.58 -8.81 6.26
C THR A 27 -24.10 -8.06 5.00
N ALA A 28 -24.20 -6.73 4.96
CA ALA A 28 -23.73 -5.94 3.82
C ALA A 28 -22.50 -5.05 4.11
N ASN A 29 -22.00 -4.96 5.34
CA ASN A 29 -20.95 -3.99 5.68
C ASN A 29 -19.73 -4.66 6.32
N ASN A 30 -18.88 -5.33 5.52
CA ASN A 30 -17.44 -5.44 5.76
C ASN A 30 -16.71 -6.15 4.59
N LEU A 31 -16.77 -5.56 3.38
CA LEU A 31 -16.02 -6.07 2.21
C LEU A 31 -14.77 -5.24 1.86
N ASN A 32 -14.42 -4.25 2.66
CA ASN A 32 -13.24 -3.40 2.42
C ASN A 32 -12.36 -3.33 3.67
N ALA A 33 -11.86 -4.49 4.11
CA ALA A 33 -10.56 -4.48 4.76
C ALA A 33 -9.54 -4.47 3.62
N GLU A 34 -9.26 -3.28 3.08
CA GLU A 34 -8.16 -3.11 2.14
C GLU A 34 -6.90 -3.56 2.85
N GLU A 35 -6.34 -4.70 2.41
CA GLU A 35 -5.06 -5.20 2.90
C GLU A 35 -4.03 -4.12 2.58
N LYS A 36 -3.63 -3.35 3.59
CA LYS A 36 -2.68 -2.25 3.47
C LYS A 36 -1.30 -2.82 3.10
N LYS A 37 -1.10 -3.10 1.82
CA LYS A 37 0.17 -3.63 1.31
C LYS A 37 1.22 -2.52 1.35
N ASN A 38 2.32 -2.78 2.07
CA ASN A 38 3.46 -1.87 2.10
C ASN A 38 4.09 -1.75 0.70
N PRO A 39 4.65 -0.58 0.34
CA PRO A 39 5.34 -0.43 -0.94
C PRO A 39 6.57 -1.34 -1.01
N THR A 40 6.85 -1.90 -2.18
CA THR A 40 8.07 -2.69 -2.41
C THR A 40 9.28 -1.77 -2.39
N ILE A 41 10.30 -2.14 -1.63
CA ILE A 41 11.57 -1.43 -1.60
C ILE A 41 12.51 -2.10 -2.58
N TYR A 42 13.18 -1.32 -3.42
CA TYR A 42 14.19 -1.79 -4.33
C TYR A 42 15.57 -1.37 -3.83
N ILE A 43 16.47 -2.34 -3.73
CA ILE A 43 17.82 -2.16 -3.18
C ILE A 43 18.87 -2.39 -4.26
N CYS A 44 20.04 -1.79 -4.08
CA CYS A 44 21.20 -2.09 -4.91
C CYS A 44 21.79 -3.45 -4.52
N TYR A 45 21.76 -4.44 -5.43
CA TYR A 45 22.42 -5.73 -5.20
C TYR A 45 23.84 -5.71 -5.76
N CYS A 46 24.80 -5.53 -4.87
CA CYS A 46 26.21 -5.56 -5.23
C CYS A 46 26.81 -6.90 -4.81
N ALA A 47 26.90 -7.85 -5.74
CA ALA A 47 27.74 -9.02 -5.54
C ALA A 47 29.21 -8.56 -5.46
N GLY A 48 29.77 -8.47 -4.25
CA GLY A 48 31.19 -8.19 -4.05
C GLY A 48 31.58 -6.87 -3.37
N GLY A 49 30.66 -6.17 -2.69
CA GLY A 49 31.05 -5.13 -1.72
C GLY A 49 30.96 -3.68 -2.18
N CYS A 50 29.98 -3.28 -3.00
CA CYS A 50 29.67 -1.85 -3.10
C CYS A 50 29.07 -1.38 -1.76
N LEU A 51 29.57 -0.25 -1.27
CA LEU A 51 29.19 0.36 0.01
C LEU A 51 28.06 1.39 -0.14
N CYS A 52 27.54 1.62 -1.35
CA CYS A 52 26.64 2.75 -1.61
C CYS A 52 25.28 2.72 -0.93
N ALA A 53 24.97 1.60 -0.23
CA ALA A 53 23.71 1.29 0.44
C ALA A 53 22.54 2.14 -0.08
N TYR A 54 21.81 1.63 -1.07
CA TYR A 54 20.87 2.42 -1.85
C TYR A 54 19.50 1.78 -1.85
N GLU A 55 18.47 2.60 -1.65
CA GLU A 55 17.06 2.21 -1.63
C GLU A 55 16.21 3.15 -2.48
N THR A 56 15.14 2.61 -3.08
CA THR A 56 14.14 3.37 -3.85
C THR A 56 12.79 2.65 -3.80
N LEU A 57 11.70 3.40 -3.93
CA LEU A 57 10.33 2.85 -3.98
C LEU A 57 9.90 2.51 -5.41
N GLU A 58 10.69 2.91 -6.39
CA GLU A 58 10.38 2.73 -7.80
C GLU A 58 11.14 1.55 -8.39
N SER A 59 10.42 0.73 -9.16
CA SER A 59 11.00 -0.45 -9.79
C SER A 59 11.97 -0.10 -10.93
N GLY A 60 12.94 -0.99 -11.17
CA GLY A 60 13.90 -0.84 -12.27
C GLY A 60 15.06 0.11 -11.97
N GLY A 61 15.53 0.84 -12.99
CA GLY A 61 16.60 1.82 -12.81
C GLY A 61 17.97 1.22 -12.43
N ARG A 62 18.89 2.09 -12.02
CA ARG A 62 20.23 1.74 -11.55
C ARG A 62 20.53 2.49 -10.26
N CYS A 63 21.23 1.86 -9.32
CA CYS A 63 21.78 2.54 -8.15
C CYS A 63 23.00 3.38 -8.52
N VAL A 64 23.55 4.10 -7.54
CA VAL A 64 24.74 4.97 -7.68
C VAL A 64 25.94 4.21 -8.27
N CYS A 65 26.12 2.92 -7.94
CA CYS A 65 27.17 2.09 -8.52
C CYS A 65 26.91 1.67 -10.00
N GLY A 66 25.80 2.10 -10.61
CA GLY A 66 25.42 1.74 -11.97
C GLY A 66 24.83 0.34 -12.15
N LEU A 67 24.63 -0.41 -11.06
CA LEU A 67 24.01 -1.73 -11.07
C LEU A 67 22.48 -1.62 -11.02
N ALA A 68 21.78 -2.61 -11.57
CA ALA A 68 20.33 -2.67 -11.50
C ALA A 68 19.85 -2.84 -10.05
N THR A 69 18.73 -2.22 -9.70
CA THR A 69 18.08 -2.46 -8.40
C THR A 69 17.29 -3.78 -8.45
N ILE A 70 17.15 -4.43 -7.31
CA ILE A 70 16.35 -5.64 -7.15
C ILE A 70 15.30 -5.42 -6.05
N PRO A 71 14.15 -6.10 -6.11
CA PRO A 71 13.18 -6.04 -5.02
C PRO A 71 13.78 -6.63 -3.74
N SER A 72 13.52 -5.96 -2.62
CA SER A 72 13.80 -6.42 -1.27
C SER A 72 12.54 -7.03 -0.65
N ASP A 73 12.74 -7.94 0.29
CA ASP A 73 11.74 -8.50 1.20
C ASP A 73 11.46 -7.61 2.43
N ARG A 74 12.18 -6.49 2.57
CA ARG A 74 11.99 -5.54 3.67
C ARG A 74 10.68 -4.77 3.54
N GLU A 75 10.09 -4.44 4.69
CA GLU A 75 8.83 -3.71 4.78
C GLU A 75 8.99 -2.19 4.88
N LYS A 76 10.15 -1.70 5.33
CA LYS A 76 10.43 -0.26 5.53
C LYS A 76 11.84 0.13 5.08
N MET A 77 11.94 1.30 4.46
CA MET A 77 13.22 1.92 4.12
C MET A 77 14.00 2.31 5.37
N SER A 78 15.34 2.34 5.26
CA SER A 78 16.17 2.84 6.34
C SER A 78 16.06 4.36 6.44
N ASP A 79 16.08 4.88 7.66
CA ASP A 79 16.13 6.31 7.95
C ASP A 79 17.58 6.79 8.25
N GLU A 80 18.58 5.91 8.07
CA GLU A 80 19.99 6.16 8.42
C GLU A 80 20.85 6.65 7.25
N TYR A 81 20.25 6.93 6.08
CA TYR A 81 20.98 7.34 4.88
C TYR A 81 21.44 8.79 4.92
N GLU A 82 22.65 9.05 4.39
CA GLU A 82 23.24 10.39 4.31
C GLU A 82 22.64 11.26 3.19
N TYR A 83 22.07 10.64 2.14
CA TYR A 83 21.52 11.31 0.97
C TYR A 83 20.07 10.91 0.69
N GLU A 84 19.26 11.86 0.23
CA GLU A 84 17.87 11.64 -0.18
C GLU A 84 17.47 12.32 -1.50
N CYS A 85 16.38 11.85 -2.11
CA CYS A 85 15.86 12.36 -3.36
C CYS A 85 15.55 13.87 -3.31
N ASN A 86 15.99 14.59 -4.35
CA ASN A 86 15.82 16.03 -4.49
C ASN A 86 14.90 16.43 -5.67
N CYS A 87 14.10 15.50 -6.21
CA CYS A 87 13.22 15.78 -7.36
C CYS A 87 11.97 16.61 -7.04
N GLY A 88 11.71 16.90 -5.77
CA GLY A 88 10.54 17.65 -5.32
C GLY A 88 9.30 16.78 -5.11
N THR A 89 8.19 17.42 -4.74
CA THR A 89 7.01 16.76 -4.15
C THR A 89 6.20 15.89 -5.11
N MET A 90 6.41 16.01 -6.43
CA MET A 90 5.76 15.15 -7.42
C MET A 90 6.54 13.88 -7.73
N CYS A 91 7.73 13.70 -7.15
CA CYS A 91 8.54 12.52 -7.35
C CYS A 91 8.29 11.50 -6.23
N GLU A 92 7.96 10.27 -6.63
CA GLU A 92 7.63 9.18 -5.71
C GLU A 92 8.78 8.16 -5.56
N CYS A 93 9.92 8.37 -6.24
CA CYS A 93 11.02 7.40 -6.20
C CYS A 93 11.62 7.24 -4.80
N GLY A 94 11.55 8.27 -3.97
CA GLY A 94 11.98 8.21 -2.58
C GLY A 94 13.42 7.76 -2.39
N THR A 95 14.28 7.93 -3.40
CA THR A 95 15.64 7.39 -3.37
C THR A 95 16.42 7.87 -2.15
N ARG A 96 17.12 6.95 -1.48
CA ARG A 96 18.05 7.24 -0.40
C ARG A 96 19.34 6.45 -0.58
N ALA A 97 20.47 7.01 -0.17
CA ALA A 97 21.77 6.37 -0.29
C ALA A 97 22.78 6.86 0.75
N ASP A 98 23.82 6.05 1.01
CA ASP A 98 24.97 6.47 1.83
C ASP A 98 26.04 7.23 1.01
N GLU A 99 25.97 7.16 -0.32
CA GLU A 99 26.93 7.81 -1.21
C GLU A 99 26.26 8.87 -2.10
N PRO A 100 26.96 9.97 -2.42
CA PRO A 100 26.43 11.00 -3.30
C PRO A 100 26.24 10.46 -4.73
N GLY A 101 25.22 10.98 -5.42
CA GLY A 101 24.99 10.63 -6.82
C GLY A 101 23.58 10.97 -7.29
N LEU A 102 23.24 10.51 -8.50
CA LEU A 102 21.90 10.67 -9.06
C LEU A 102 20.88 9.82 -8.28
N CYS A 103 19.68 10.36 -8.08
CA CYS A 103 18.54 9.58 -7.62
C CYS A 103 18.09 8.58 -8.70
N HIS A 104 17.16 7.68 -8.35
CA HIS A 104 16.63 6.64 -9.24
C HIS A 104 16.14 7.15 -10.60
N CYS A 105 15.59 8.36 -10.63
CA CYS A 105 15.08 8.97 -11.85
C CYS A 105 16.20 9.29 -12.85
N GLY A 106 17.45 9.42 -12.41
CA GLY A 106 18.60 9.79 -13.24
C GLY A 106 18.58 11.25 -13.69
N ILE A 107 17.73 12.10 -13.10
CA ILE A 107 17.53 13.50 -13.52
C ILE A 107 18.33 14.45 -12.63
N LEU A 108 18.24 14.28 -11.32
CA LEU A 108 18.89 15.14 -10.33
C LEU A 108 19.77 14.33 -9.39
N GLU A 109 20.81 14.99 -8.90
CA GLU A 109 21.59 14.52 -7.76
C GLU A 109 20.74 14.55 -6.49
N MET A 110 20.94 13.54 -5.65
CA MET A 110 20.41 13.50 -4.29
C MET A 110 21.04 14.64 -3.47
N LYS A 111 20.31 15.10 -2.46
CA LYS A 111 20.80 16.09 -1.50
C LYS A 111 21.20 15.39 -0.20
N GLU A 112 22.11 15.99 0.56
CA GLU A 112 22.42 15.55 1.91
C GLU A 112 21.20 15.73 2.83
N VAL A 113 21.03 14.80 3.76
CA VAL A 113 20.05 14.89 4.84
C VAL A 113 20.63 15.80 5.94
N GLU A 114 19.84 16.77 6.41
CA GLU A 114 20.24 17.73 7.48
C GLU A 114 20.21 17.12 8.89
#